data_AF-A0A3B9FS91-F1
#
_entry.id   AF-A0A3B9FS91-F1
#
_cell.length_a   1.000
_cell.length_b   1.000
_cell.length_c   1.000
_cell.angle_alpha   90.00
_cell.angle_beta   90.00
_cell.angle_gamma   90.00
#
_symmetry.space_group_name_H-M   'P 1'
#
loop_
_entity.id
_entity.type
_entity.pdbx_description
1 polymer ?
#
loop_
_entity_poly.entity_id
_entity_poly.type
_entity_poly.pdbx_seq_one_letter_code
_entity_poly.pdbx_strand_id
1 'polypeptide(L)'
;MKNVLLVSFLFLWQPIFGQSVFVLDQEEKLLGRISGDSVYTGPEEVTFVLRGQLIRSLRDNRSWLVDCDDFFGRKAGLVKTNGGKTISCIIRKGSVFLGDHPVDENHEKLLQLVRQDSVHYLVLHGLSGDTLGHVTGAPDDAGMLFAISLLYMETFQLEQDIAEHLRWMEEQRNVPAEARIYPLMDSSPTREWTWDGAQFRFYLGGRLQSVWVYDGRRLRCTEGLAAGMEWTWESGVLRPSFDPDPNKQWTWTGEQLQPYWGSNPDQMWTLNGNILRPTWNADTRLQWVVEGEFPLPALALIVLGYAR
;
A
#
# COMPACT_ATOMS: atom_id res chain seq x y z
N MET A 1 72.41 15.44 29.33
CA MET A 1 71.51 14.27 29.19
C MET A 1 70.97 14.27 27.78
N LYS A 2 71.33 13.28 26.97
CA LYS A 2 70.87 13.12 25.58
C LYS A 2 69.72 12.10 25.59
N ASN A 3 68.51 12.53 25.28
CA ASN A 3 67.37 11.63 25.09
C ASN A 3 67.39 11.11 23.66
N VAL A 4 67.59 9.80 23.53
CA VAL A 4 67.45 9.04 22.29
C VAL A 4 65.98 8.64 22.17
N LEU A 5 65.30 9.16 21.16
CA LEU A 5 63.92 8.80 20.81
C LEU A 5 63.96 7.54 19.93
N LEU A 6 63.48 6.42 20.47
CA LEU A 6 63.38 5.15 19.77
C LEU A 6 62.08 5.13 18.95
N VAL A 7 62.17 5.43 17.66
CA VAL A 7 61.03 5.31 16.73
C VAL A 7 60.93 3.84 16.33
N SER A 8 59.95 3.14 16.90
CA SER A 8 59.63 1.75 16.55
C SER A 8 58.72 1.75 15.33
N PHE A 9 59.24 1.33 14.17
CA PHE A 9 58.45 1.06 12.97
C PHE A 9 57.66 -0.25 13.16
N LEU A 10 56.41 -0.14 13.59
CA LEU A 10 55.42 -1.20 13.44
C LEU A 10 54.98 -1.20 11.98
N PHE A 11 55.37 -2.24 11.24
CA PHE A 11 54.77 -2.60 9.96
C PHE A 11 53.29 -2.90 10.20
N LEU A 12 52.42 -1.92 9.95
CA LEU A 12 50.98 -2.11 9.83
C LEU A 12 50.72 -2.90 8.55
N TRP A 13 50.63 -4.21 8.68
CA TRP A 13 49.79 -5.02 7.79
C TRP A 13 48.37 -4.48 7.96
N GLN A 14 47.91 -3.61 7.06
CA GLN A 14 46.49 -3.30 7.00
C GLN A 14 45.83 -4.50 6.32
N PRO A 15 45.04 -5.32 7.05
CA PRO A 15 44.15 -6.23 6.35
C PRO A 15 43.28 -5.37 5.43
N ILE A 16 42.99 -5.88 4.24
CA ILE A 16 42.00 -5.31 3.34
C ILE A 16 40.67 -5.41 4.11
N PHE A 17 40.39 -4.40 4.94
CA PHE A 17 39.17 -4.32 5.71
C PHE A 17 38.04 -4.23 4.69
N GLY A 18 37.26 -5.30 4.56
CA GLY A 18 36.00 -5.24 3.83
C GLY A 18 35.18 -4.09 4.39
N GLN A 19 34.60 -3.27 3.51
CA GLN A 19 33.71 -2.20 3.94
C GLN A 19 32.60 -2.82 4.79
N SER A 20 32.44 -2.30 6.00
CA SER A 20 31.39 -2.73 6.90
C SER A 20 30.21 -1.76 6.77
N VAL A 21 29.00 -2.30 6.78
CA VAL A 21 27.77 -1.52 6.82
C VAL A 21 27.20 -1.58 8.23
N PHE A 22 26.90 -0.43 8.82
CA PHE A 22 26.32 -0.31 10.15
C PHE A 22 24.86 0.11 10.04
N VAL A 23 24.01 -0.58 10.79
CA VAL A 23 22.57 -0.36 10.82
C VAL A 23 22.21 0.12 12.22
N LEU A 24 21.69 1.35 12.30
CA LEU A 24 21.50 2.10 13.54
C LEU A 24 20.03 2.49 13.66
N ASP A 25 19.46 2.48 14.87
CA ASP A 25 18.13 3.05 15.10
C ASP A 25 18.17 4.59 15.20
N GLN A 26 17.04 5.21 15.57
CA GLN A 26 16.95 6.65 15.79
C GLN A 26 17.84 7.17 16.94
N GLU A 27 18.21 6.31 17.90
CA GLU A 27 19.00 6.66 19.08
C GLU A 27 20.48 6.32 18.90
N GLU A 28 20.94 6.09 17.67
CA GLU A 28 22.30 5.66 17.33
C GLU A 28 22.70 4.30 17.93
N LYS A 29 21.72 3.49 18.36
CA LYS A 29 21.99 2.15 18.87
C LYS A 29 22.15 1.18 17.70
N LEU A 30 23.22 0.38 17.77
CA LEU A 30 23.53 -0.63 16.77
C LEU A 30 22.48 -1.75 16.76
N LEU A 31 21.73 -1.84 15.66
CA LEU A 31 20.83 -2.94 15.37
C LEU A 31 21.57 -4.11 14.73
N GLY A 32 22.51 -3.80 13.84
CA GLY A 32 23.39 -4.79 13.26
C GLY A 32 24.53 -4.23 12.44
N ARG A 33 25.50 -5.09 12.14
CA ARG A 33 26.64 -4.79 11.28
C ARG A 33 26.74 -5.86 10.20
N ILE A 34 26.89 -5.45 8.95
CA ILE A 34 27.19 -6.35 7.83
C ILE A 34 28.68 -6.26 7.54
N SER A 35 29.36 -7.40 7.55
CA SER A 35 30.78 -7.49 7.22
C SER A 35 31.04 -8.77 6.44
N GLY A 36 31.42 -8.61 5.17
CA GLY A 36 31.46 -9.70 4.20
C GLY A 36 30.07 -10.35 4.05
N ASP A 37 30.04 -11.68 4.12
CA ASP A 37 28.83 -12.49 3.93
C ASP A 37 28.03 -12.70 5.23
N SER A 38 28.26 -11.90 6.28
CA SER A 38 27.67 -12.12 7.59
C SER A 38 27.05 -10.85 8.17
N VAL A 39 25.86 -11.02 8.74
CA VAL A 39 25.13 -9.97 9.46
C VAL A 39 25.16 -10.28 10.94
N TYR A 40 25.72 -9.36 11.72
CA TYR A 40 25.94 -9.47 13.15
C TYR A 40 24.94 -8.61 13.90
N THR A 41 24.28 -9.14 14.93
CA THR A 41 23.40 -8.37 15.86
C THR A 41 24.04 -8.12 17.22
N GLY A 42 25.26 -8.63 17.41
CA GLY A 42 26.10 -8.41 18.59
C GLY A 42 27.58 -8.50 18.20
N PRO A 43 28.51 -8.46 19.18
CA PRO A 43 29.95 -8.50 18.90
C PRO A 43 30.38 -9.73 18.08
N GLU A 44 29.79 -10.89 18.37
CA GLU A 44 30.10 -12.18 17.75
C GLU A 44 28.85 -12.95 17.29
N GLU A 45 27.65 -12.42 17.55
CA GLU A 45 26.39 -13.09 17.19
C GLU A 45 26.06 -12.84 15.72
N VAL A 46 26.22 -13.88 14.89
CA VAL A 46 25.78 -13.89 13.49
C VAL A 46 24.32 -14.30 13.43
N THR A 47 23.47 -13.42 12.90
CA THR A 47 22.03 -13.66 12.76
C THR A 47 21.68 -14.09 11.34
N PHE A 48 22.31 -13.48 10.33
CA PHE A 48 22.11 -13.85 8.92
C PHE A 48 23.43 -14.13 8.21
N VAL A 49 23.37 -15.04 7.24
CA VAL A 49 24.43 -15.29 6.27
C VAL A 49 23.93 -14.90 4.88
N LEU A 50 24.74 -14.10 4.17
CA LEU A 50 24.48 -13.61 2.83
C LEU A 50 25.27 -14.44 1.81
N ARG A 51 24.66 -14.76 0.68
CA ARG A 51 25.33 -15.35 -0.50
C ARG A 51 24.75 -14.73 -1.75
N GLY A 52 25.22 -13.52 -2.07
CA GLY A 52 24.60 -12.66 -3.07
C GLY A 52 23.13 -12.40 -2.71
N GLN A 53 22.22 -12.80 -3.59
CA GLN A 53 20.77 -12.61 -3.42
C GLN A 53 20.10 -13.61 -2.45
N LEU A 54 20.84 -14.58 -1.91
CA LEU A 54 20.31 -15.54 -0.92
C LEU A 54 20.69 -15.10 0.49
N ILE A 55 19.67 -14.91 1.34
CA ILE A 55 19.82 -14.62 2.76
C ILE A 55 19.33 -15.83 3.56
N ARG A 56 20.09 -16.26 4.57
CA ARG A 56 19.67 -17.32 5.48
C ARG A 56 19.76 -16.85 6.93
N SER A 57 18.66 -16.98 7.65
CA SER A 57 18.62 -16.80 9.11
C SER A 57 19.21 -18.03 9.80
N LEU A 58 20.09 -17.80 10.76
CA LEU A 58 20.65 -18.85 11.60
C LEU A 58 19.77 -19.16 12.81
N ARG A 59 18.84 -18.27 13.19
CA ARG A 59 17.97 -18.44 14.36
C ARG A 59 16.85 -19.44 14.13
N ASP A 60 16.25 -19.41 12.96
CA ASP A 60 15.04 -20.20 12.62
C ASP A 60 15.17 -20.96 11.30
N ASN A 61 16.36 -20.94 10.69
CA ASN A 61 16.66 -21.61 9.44
C ASN A 61 15.78 -21.17 8.25
N ARG A 62 15.15 -19.99 8.32
CA ARG A 62 14.45 -19.39 7.17
C ARG A 62 15.45 -18.88 6.14
N SER A 63 15.03 -18.88 4.88
CA SER A 63 15.82 -18.36 3.77
C SER A 63 14.98 -17.48 2.85
N TRP A 64 15.57 -16.40 2.38
CA TRP A 64 14.98 -15.46 1.42
C TRP A 64 15.84 -15.41 0.16
N LEU A 65 15.19 -15.56 -0.98
CA LEU A 65 15.78 -15.32 -2.30
C LEU A 65 15.28 -13.98 -2.83
N VAL A 66 16.21 -13.03 -2.99
CA VAL A 66 15.94 -11.67 -3.46
C VAL A 66 16.05 -11.63 -4.99
N ASP A 67 14.91 -11.76 -5.65
CA ASP A 67 14.77 -11.66 -7.11
C ASP A 67 14.56 -10.19 -7.50
N CYS A 68 15.61 -9.39 -7.34
CA CYS A 68 15.60 -7.94 -7.56
C CYS A 68 16.95 -7.46 -8.12
N ASP A 69 16.92 -6.88 -9.33
CA ASP A 69 18.13 -6.33 -9.98
C ASP A 69 18.55 -4.98 -9.38
N ASP A 70 17.57 -4.12 -9.08
CA ASP A 70 17.78 -2.78 -8.54
C ASP A 70 16.72 -2.49 -7.46
N PHE A 71 17.17 -2.42 -6.21
CA PHE A 71 16.33 -2.19 -5.03
C PHE A 71 15.60 -0.83 -5.11
N PHE A 72 16.21 0.17 -5.77
CA PHE A 72 15.63 1.51 -5.97
C PHE A 72 14.93 1.65 -7.32
N GLY A 73 14.88 0.57 -8.11
CA GLY A 73 14.31 0.53 -9.44
C GLY A 73 12.80 0.68 -9.46
N ARG A 74 12.27 1.07 -10.63
CA ARG A 74 10.82 1.17 -10.85
C ARG A 74 10.14 -0.19 -11.02
N LYS A 75 10.89 -1.20 -11.50
CA LYS A 75 10.43 -2.57 -11.70
C LYS A 75 10.33 -3.25 -10.34
N ALA A 76 9.24 -3.98 -10.09
CA ALA A 76 9.08 -4.73 -8.86
C ALA A 76 10.08 -5.90 -8.81
N GLY A 77 10.81 -6.00 -7.71
CA GLY A 77 11.55 -7.20 -7.31
C GLY A 77 10.70 -8.07 -6.39
N LEU A 78 10.96 -9.37 -6.38
CA LEU A 78 10.25 -10.33 -5.54
C LEU A 78 11.18 -10.91 -4.49
N VAL A 79 10.73 -10.99 -3.25
CA VAL A 79 11.42 -11.75 -2.21
C VAL A 79 10.65 -13.05 -2.00
N LYS A 80 11.34 -14.17 -2.18
CA LYS A 80 10.72 -15.50 -2.10
C LYS A 80 11.29 -16.29 -0.92
N THR A 81 10.42 -16.99 -0.21
CA THR A 81 10.78 -17.91 0.88
C THR A 81 10.48 -19.36 0.48
N ASN A 82 10.80 -20.32 1.37
CA ASN A 82 10.51 -21.75 1.20
C ASN A 82 11.07 -22.32 -0.13
N GLY A 83 12.34 -22.06 -0.40
CA GLY A 83 13.01 -22.50 -1.63
C GLY A 83 12.50 -21.81 -2.90
N GLY A 84 11.94 -20.61 -2.78
CA GLY A 84 11.47 -19.82 -3.92
C GLY A 84 9.98 -20.01 -4.27
N LYS A 85 9.22 -20.73 -3.44
CA LYS A 85 7.81 -21.07 -3.73
C LYS A 85 6.81 -20.02 -3.30
N THR A 86 7.10 -19.29 -2.23
CA THR A 86 6.16 -18.34 -1.63
C THR A 86 6.76 -16.94 -1.74
N ILE A 87 6.00 -15.98 -2.29
CA ILE A 87 6.40 -14.57 -2.25
C ILE A 87 6.11 -14.08 -0.83
N SER A 88 7.13 -13.59 -0.12
CA SER A 88 6.95 -12.99 1.20
C SER A 88 6.78 -11.48 1.11
N CYS A 89 7.54 -10.84 0.22
CA CYS A 89 7.57 -9.40 0.07
C CYS A 89 7.80 -9.00 -1.39
N ILE A 90 7.41 -7.77 -1.71
CA ILE A 90 7.73 -7.09 -2.97
C ILE A 90 8.63 -5.89 -2.69
N ILE A 91 9.63 -5.67 -3.53
CA ILE A 91 10.56 -4.53 -3.44
C ILE A 91 10.31 -3.61 -4.62
N ARG A 92 10.16 -2.29 -4.39
CA ARG A 92 10.01 -1.30 -5.46
C ARG A 92 10.39 0.09 -4.97
N LYS A 93 11.19 0.84 -5.74
CA LYS A 93 11.56 2.24 -5.43
C LYS A 93 12.09 2.42 -3.99
N GLY A 94 12.91 1.49 -3.51
CA GLY A 94 13.45 1.51 -2.16
C GLY A 94 12.45 1.13 -1.05
N SER A 95 11.22 0.78 -1.39
CA SER A 95 10.19 0.34 -0.44
C SER A 95 10.05 -1.18 -0.44
N VAL A 96 9.74 -1.73 0.74
CA VAL A 96 9.41 -3.15 0.93
C VAL A 96 7.94 -3.25 1.31
N PHE A 97 7.21 -4.12 0.61
CA PHE A 97 5.77 -4.34 0.81
C PHE A 97 5.53 -5.79 1.25
N LEU A 98 4.58 -5.99 2.15
CA LEU A 98 4.15 -7.31 2.62
C LEU A 98 3.30 -8.01 1.55
N GLY A 99 3.52 -9.31 1.34
CA GLY A 99 2.64 -10.15 0.52
C GLY A 99 3.00 -10.23 -0.96
N ASP A 100 1.99 -10.54 -1.79
CA ASP A 100 2.10 -10.74 -3.23
C ASP A 100 1.38 -9.65 -4.05
N HIS A 101 1.43 -9.76 -5.38
CA HIS A 101 0.91 -8.73 -6.28
C HIS A 101 -0.59 -8.92 -6.55
N PRO A 102 -1.40 -7.84 -6.59
CA PRO A 102 -1.02 -6.43 -6.44
C PRO A 102 -0.79 -6.04 -4.98
N VAL A 103 0.16 -5.12 -4.73
CA VAL A 103 0.38 -4.53 -3.40
C VAL A 103 -0.41 -3.24 -3.24
N ASP A 104 -0.98 -3.05 -2.06
CA ASP A 104 -1.54 -1.78 -1.62
C ASP A 104 -0.42 -0.88 -1.09
N GLU A 105 0.03 0.07 -1.91
CA GLU A 105 1.17 0.93 -1.57
C GLU A 105 0.94 1.80 -0.31
N ASN A 106 -0.31 1.95 0.14
CA ASN A 106 -0.68 2.76 1.29
C ASN A 106 -0.82 1.95 2.58
N HIS A 107 -1.12 0.65 2.48
CA HIS A 107 -1.48 -0.17 3.65
C HIS A 107 -0.61 -1.40 3.85
N GLU A 108 0.15 -1.82 2.83
CA GLU A 108 1.00 -3.01 2.88
C GLU A 108 2.50 -2.66 2.85
N LYS A 109 2.87 -1.37 2.97
CA LYS A 109 4.27 -0.94 3.01
C LYS A 109 4.89 -1.17 4.40
N LEU A 110 5.90 -2.04 4.47
CA LEU A 110 6.66 -2.34 5.69
C LEU A 110 7.60 -1.21 6.04
N LEU A 111 8.47 -0.84 5.10
CA LEU A 111 9.44 0.22 5.28
C LEU A 111 9.86 0.85 3.95
N GLN A 112 10.56 1.96 4.04
CA GLN A 112 11.19 2.62 2.91
C GLN A 112 12.63 3.01 3.24
N LEU A 113 13.58 2.56 2.42
CA LEU A 113 14.94 3.06 2.40
C LEU A 113 15.03 4.26 1.45
N VAL A 114 15.57 5.36 1.96
CA VAL A 114 15.83 6.59 1.20
C VAL A 114 17.34 6.80 1.16
N ARG A 115 17.94 6.65 -0.02
CA ARG A 115 19.36 6.93 -0.23
C ARG A 115 19.59 8.44 -0.12
N GLN A 116 20.40 8.86 0.85
CA GLN A 116 20.81 10.26 1.01
C GLN A 116 22.07 10.55 0.19
N ASP A 117 23.05 9.64 0.25
CA ASP A 117 24.24 9.66 -0.59
C ASP A 117 24.75 8.24 -0.86
N SER A 118 26.00 8.06 -1.30
CA SER A 118 26.56 6.73 -1.61
C SER A 118 26.73 5.82 -0.38
N VAL A 119 26.84 6.39 0.82
CA VAL A 119 27.13 5.67 2.06
C VAL A 119 26.12 5.92 3.18
N HIS A 120 25.15 6.81 3.00
CA HIS A 120 24.11 7.09 3.99
C HIS A 120 22.71 6.82 3.45
N TYR A 121 21.92 6.09 4.23
CA TYR A 121 20.52 5.79 3.94
C TYR A 121 19.67 6.09 5.17
N LEU A 122 18.52 6.71 4.96
CA LEU A 122 17.48 6.88 5.95
C LEU A 122 16.49 5.72 5.82
N VAL A 123 16.04 5.15 6.93
CA VAL A 123 15.00 4.11 6.92
C VAL A 123 13.76 4.66 7.58
N LEU A 124 12.63 4.56 6.89
CA LEU A 124 11.33 5.08 7.31
C LEU A 124 10.34 3.94 7.52
N HIS A 125 9.47 4.08 8.51
CA HIS A 125 8.34 3.20 8.74
C HIS A 125 7.34 3.33 7.57
N GLY A 126 6.87 2.21 7.02
CA GLY A 126 6.09 2.23 5.79
C GLY A 126 4.68 2.83 5.92
N LEU A 127 4.04 2.67 7.09
CA LEU A 127 2.71 3.24 7.38
C LEU A 127 2.78 4.70 7.89
N SER A 128 3.49 4.95 9.00
CA SER A 128 3.53 6.30 9.61
C SER A 128 4.46 7.28 8.91
N GLY A 129 5.46 6.80 8.17
CA GLY A 129 6.52 7.64 7.60
C GLY A 129 7.56 8.12 8.61
N ASP A 130 7.46 7.71 9.88
CA ASP A 130 8.44 8.05 10.91
C ASP A 130 9.80 7.44 10.59
N THR A 131 10.88 8.11 10.96
CA THR A 131 12.22 7.53 10.85
C THR A 131 12.29 6.27 11.73
N LEU A 132 12.90 5.19 11.27
CA LEU A 132 13.24 4.05 12.13
C LEU A 132 14.71 4.09 12.54
N GLY A 133 15.54 4.68 11.68
CA GLY A 133 16.96 4.84 11.91
C GLY A 133 17.68 5.17 10.61
N HIS A 134 18.97 4.88 10.58
CA HIS A 134 19.79 5.13 9.42
C HIS A 134 20.88 4.07 9.26
N VAL A 135 21.44 4.02 8.05
CA VAL A 135 22.46 3.06 7.66
C VAL A 135 23.68 3.84 7.19
N THR A 136 24.85 3.41 7.65
CA THR A 136 26.14 3.95 7.21
C THR A 136 26.99 2.86 6.55
N GLY A 137 27.56 3.15 5.39
CA GLY A 137 28.29 2.21 4.54
C GLY A 137 27.70 2.10 3.13
N ALA A 138 28.45 1.51 2.20
CA ALA A 138 28.01 1.30 0.82
C ALA A 138 27.50 -0.14 0.65
N PRO A 139 26.19 -0.41 0.78
CA PRO A 139 25.65 -1.70 0.41
C PRO A 139 25.74 -1.90 -1.10
N ASP A 140 26.35 -3.02 -1.49
CA ASP A 140 26.78 -3.26 -2.87
C ASP A 140 25.71 -3.93 -3.74
N ASP A 141 24.71 -4.58 -3.14
CA ASP A 141 23.68 -5.31 -3.87
C ASP A 141 22.30 -5.31 -3.16
N ALA A 142 21.28 -5.81 -3.87
CA ALA A 142 19.91 -5.88 -3.39
C ALA A 142 19.73 -6.87 -2.22
N GLY A 143 20.54 -7.92 -2.14
CA GLY A 143 20.55 -8.88 -1.04
C GLY A 143 20.99 -8.22 0.26
N MET A 144 22.04 -7.40 0.21
CA MET A 144 22.50 -6.62 1.36
C MET A 144 21.47 -5.57 1.80
N LEU A 145 20.87 -4.85 0.85
CA LEU A 145 19.79 -3.88 1.13
C LEU A 145 18.56 -4.56 1.76
N PHE A 146 18.22 -5.77 1.30
CA PHE A 146 17.14 -6.53 1.90
C PHE A 146 17.51 -7.08 3.29
N ALA A 147 18.79 -7.46 3.52
CA ALA A 147 19.25 -7.85 4.86
C ALA A 147 19.15 -6.71 5.88
N ILE A 148 19.48 -5.49 5.46
CA ILE A 148 19.23 -4.27 6.24
C ILE A 148 17.74 -4.13 6.55
N SER A 149 16.88 -4.35 5.55
CA SER A 149 15.43 -4.29 5.72
C SER A 149 14.94 -5.31 6.75
N LEU A 150 15.45 -6.54 6.71
CA LEU A 150 15.12 -7.60 7.69
C LEU A 150 15.49 -7.19 9.13
N LEU A 151 16.63 -6.53 9.34
CA LEU A 151 17.02 -6.05 10.69
C LEU A 151 15.98 -5.07 11.27
N TYR A 152 15.52 -4.11 10.46
CA TYR A 152 14.45 -3.19 10.87
C TYR A 152 13.12 -3.92 11.04
N MET A 153 12.73 -4.78 10.10
CA MET A 153 11.48 -5.54 10.19
C MET A 153 11.40 -6.38 11.47
N GLU A 154 12.48 -7.08 11.84
CA GLU A 154 12.52 -7.89 13.06
C GLU A 154 12.56 -7.03 14.33
N THR A 155 13.34 -5.95 14.33
CA THR A 155 13.53 -5.10 15.52
C THR A 155 12.25 -4.33 15.86
N PHE A 156 11.56 -3.80 14.85
CA PHE A 156 10.36 -2.98 15.01
C PHE A 156 9.06 -3.75 14.79
N GLN A 157 9.13 -5.08 14.56
CA GLN A 157 7.95 -5.93 14.37
C GLN A 157 7.00 -5.45 13.27
N LEU A 158 7.54 -4.89 12.18
CA LEU A 158 6.76 -4.18 11.15
C LEU A 158 5.69 -5.07 10.47
N GLU A 159 5.93 -6.38 10.37
CA GLU A 159 4.91 -7.32 9.86
C GLU A 159 3.69 -7.40 10.78
N GLN A 160 3.90 -7.33 12.10
CA GLN A 160 2.82 -7.33 13.08
C GLN A 160 2.04 -6.01 13.00
N ASP A 161 2.73 -4.87 12.88
CA ASP A 161 2.09 -3.56 12.74
C ASP A 161 1.17 -3.51 11.51
N ILE A 162 1.64 -4.02 10.36
CA ILE A 162 0.78 -4.15 9.18
C ILE A 162 -0.37 -5.12 9.43
N ALA A 163 -0.12 -6.28 10.03
CA ALA A 163 -1.18 -7.25 10.30
C ALA A 163 -2.26 -6.70 11.25
N GLU A 164 -1.89 -5.87 12.22
CA GLU A 164 -2.81 -5.15 13.09
C GLU A 164 -3.57 -4.05 12.33
N HIS A 165 -2.88 -3.27 11.50
CA HIS A 165 -3.50 -2.25 10.64
C HIS A 165 -4.52 -2.86 9.67
N LEU A 166 -4.16 -3.94 8.97
CA LEU A 166 -5.05 -4.65 8.05
C LEU A 166 -6.26 -5.25 8.78
N ARG A 167 -6.06 -5.85 9.97
CA ARG A 167 -7.16 -6.35 10.81
C ARG A 167 -8.08 -5.23 11.27
N TRP A 168 -7.53 -4.12 11.74
CA TRP A 168 -8.32 -2.95 12.11
C TRP A 168 -9.15 -2.44 10.93
N MET A 169 -8.59 -2.37 9.71
CA MET A 169 -9.35 -2.01 8.52
C MET A 169 -10.47 -3.01 8.19
N GLU A 170 -10.22 -4.31 8.38
CA GLU A 170 -11.23 -5.36 8.20
C GLU A 170 -12.34 -5.27 9.26
N GLU A 171 -12.01 -4.92 10.50
CA GLU A 171 -12.99 -4.62 11.54
C GLU A 171 -13.83 -3.39 11.20
N GLN A 172 -13.23 -2.35 10.63
CA GLN A 172 -13.98 -1.20 10.09
C GLN A 172 -14.88 -1.60 8.90
N ARG A 173 -14.52 -2.64 8.13
CA ARG A 173 -15.39 -3.22 7.09
C ARG A 173 -16.59 -3.96 7.69
N ASN A 174 -16.44 -4.54 8.88
CA ASN A 174 -17.48 -5.29 9.58
C ASN A 174 -18.47 -4.41 10.37
N VAL A 175 -18.44 -3.09 10.20
CA VAL A 175 -19.62 -2.27 10.52
C VAL A 175 -20.78 -2.82 9.69
N PRO A 176 -21.92 -3.21 10.30
CA PRO A 176 -23.04 -3.78 9.56
C PRO A 176 -23.46 -2.80 8.46
N ALA A 177 -23.15 -3.15 7.21
CA ALA A 177 -23.60 -2.36 6.09
C ALA A 177 -25.13 -2.46 6.06
N GLU A 178 -25.82 -1.32 6.20
CA GLU A 178 -27.27 -1.22 6.04
C GLU A 178 -27.66 -1.52 4.59
N ALA A 179 -26.77 -1.21 3.64
CA ALA A 179 -26.97 -1.47 2.22
C ALA A 179 -25.65 -1.76 1.49
N ARG A 180 -25.74 -2.40 0.31
CA ARG A 180 -24.62 -2.76 -0.56
C ARG A 180 -24.98 -2.59 -2.02
N ILE A 181 -23.98 -2.31 -2.85
CA ILE A 181 -24.11 -2.38 -4.31
C ILE A 181 -22.86 -3.01 -4.95
N TYR A 182 -23.05 -4.00 -5.82
CA TYR A 182 -21.97 -4.75 -6.47
C TYR A 182 -22.36 -5.18 -7.89
N PRO A 183 -21.42 -5.40 -8.83
CA PRO A 183 -21.76 -5.82 -10.18
C PRO A 183 -22.41 -7.21 -10.17
N LEU A 184 -23.46 -7.38 -10.98
CA LEU A 184 -24.22 -8.63 -11.08
C LEU A 184 -23.33 -9.82 -11.52
N MET A 185 -22.32 -9.56 -12.35
CA MET A 185 -21.47 -10.56 -12.97
C MET A 185 -19.97 -10.33 -12.67
N ASP A 186 -19.61 -9.92 -11.45
CA ASP A 186 -18.18 -9.84 -11.08
C ASP A 186 -17.68 -11.21 -10.56
N SER A 187 -16.85 -11.87 -11.35
CA SER A 187 -15.91 -12.87 -10.85
C SER A 187 -14.69 -12.12 -10.30
N SER A 188 -14.40 -12.28 -9.01
CA SER A 188 -13.22 -11.82 -8.25
C SER A 188 -12.09 -11.10 -9.05
N PRO A 189 -11.58 -9.93 -8.60
CA PRO A 189 -11.84 -9.29 -7.32
C PRO A 189 -13.22 -8.62 -7.27
N THR A 190 -13.98 -8.86 -6.20
CA THR A 190 -15.33 -8.30 -6.03
C THR A 190 -15.24 -6.78 -5.91
N ARG A 191 -15.79 -6.06 -6.88
CA ARG A 191 -16.14 -4.65 -6.71
C ARG A 191 -17.40 -4.56 -5.87
N GLU A 192 -17.30 -3.92 -4.72
CA GLU A 192 -18.43 -3.80 -3.77
C GLU A 192 -18.42 -2.39 -3.20
N TRP A 193 -19.59 -1.78 -3.10
CA TRP A 193 -19.80 -0.60 -2.30
C TRP A 193 -20.70 -0.95 -1.12
N THR A 194 -20.33 -0.53 0.07
CA THR A 194 -21.17 -0.66 1.27
C THR A 194 -21.67 0.70 1.71
N TRP A 195 -22.82 0.75 2.40
CA TRP A 195 -23.40 1.94 3.01
C TRP A 195 -23.75 1.65 4.47
N ASP A 196 -23.38 2.54 5.39
CA ASP A 196 -23.56 2.37 6.84
C ASP A 196 -24.53 3.39 7.48
N GLY A 197 -25.33 4.08 6.67
CA GLY A 197 -26.21 5.15 7.14
C GLY A 197 -25.60 6.56 7.09
N ALA A 198 -24.27 6.68 6.94
CA ALA A 198 -23.59 7.97 6.82
C ALA A 198 -22.51 8.01 5.72
N GLN A 199 -21.87 6.88 5.45
CA GLN A 199 -20.74 6.77 4.53
C GLN A 199 -20.96 5.58 3.59
N PHE A 200 -20.52 5.74 2.34
CA PHE A 200 -20.34 4.62 1.44
C PHE A 200 -18.87 4.40 1.10
N ARG A 201 -18.47 3.13 1.07
CA ARG A 201 -17.08 2.69 0.96
C ARG A 201 -16.91 1.77 -0.23
N PHE A 202 -15.93 2.05 -1.10
CA PHE A 202 -15.60 1.19 -2.23
C PHE A 202 -14.56 0.15 -1.82
N TYR A 203 -14.84 -1.11 -2.12
CA TYR A 203 -13.92 -2.20 -1.98
C TYR A 203 -13.61 -2.82 -3.33
N LEU A 204 -12.32 -3.07 -3.59
CA LEU A 204 -11.84 -3.84 -4.73
C LEU A 204 -11.06 -5.04 -4.21
N GLY A 205 -11.63 -6.24 -4.35
CA GLY A 205 -11.00 -7.47 -3.87
C GLY A 205 -10.82 -7.48 -2.35
N GLY A 206 -11.79 -6.90 -1.64
CA GLY A 206 -11.77 -6.76 -0.18
C GLY A 206 -10.95 -5.58 0.35
N ARG A 207 -10.21 -4.87 -0.52
CA ARG A 207 -9.42 -3.69 -0.12
C ARG A 207 -10.22 -2.42 -0.25
N LEU A 208 -10.23 -1.59 0.79
CA LEU A 208 -10.85 -0.26 0.76
C LEU A 208 -10.10 0.61 -0.27
N GLN A 209 -10.83 1.26 -1.16
CA GLN A 209 -10.27 2.10 -2.24
C GLN A 209 -10.70 3.56 -2.12
N SER A 210 -11.94 3.80 -1.69
CA SER A 210 -12.45 5.16 -1.46
C SER A 210 -13.55 5.19 -0.40
N VAL A 211 -13.68 6.34 0.26
CA VAL A 211 -14.71 6.63 1.26
C VAL A 211 -15.42 7.91 0.90
N TRP A 212 -16.74 7.85 0.88
CA TRP A 212 -17.61 8.98 0.62
C TRP A 212 -18.60 9.18 1.76
N VAL A 213 -18.77 10.42 2.18
CA VAL A 213 -19.73 10.82 3.23
C VAL A 213 -20.95 11.44 2.57
N TYR A 214 -22.16 11.07 3.01
CA TYR A 214 -23.41 11.70 2.58
C TYR A 214 -24.19 12.25 3.78
N ASP A 215 -24.44 13.58 3.78
CA ASP A 215 -25.12 14.28 4.88
C ASP A 215 -26.63 14.51 4.63
N GLY A 216 -27.20 13.83 3.63
CA GLY A 216 -28.57 14.07 3.16
C GLY A 216 -28.66 15.11 2.03
N ARG A 217 -27.63 15.93 1.83
CA ARG A 217 -27.59 16.94 0.75
C ARG A 217 -26.30 16.91 -0.05
N ARG A 218 -25.15 16.57 0.54
CA ARG A 218 -23.83 16.62 -0.09
C ARG A 218 -23.13 15.29 0.02
N LEU A 219 -22.49 14.87 -1.06
CA LEU A 219 -21.63 13.70 -1.14
C LEU A 219 -20.19 14.19 -1.28
N ARG A 220 -19.33 13.81 -0.34
CA ARG A 220 -17.93 14.23 -0.34
C ARG A 220 -17.01 13.03 -0.23
N CYS A 221 -16.07 12.90 -1.16
CA CYS A 221 -15.02 11.91 -1.08
C CYS A 221 -13.97 12.36 -0.05
N THR A 222 -13.83 11.61 1.03
CA THR A 222 -12.83 11.89 2.08
C THR A 222 -11.55 11.11 1.88
N GLU A 223 -11.61 9.95 1.21
CA GLU A 223 -10.46 9.07 0.96
C GLU A 223 -10.55 8.48 -0.45
N GLY A 224 -9.40 8.17 -1.07
CA GLY A 224 -9.30 7.56 -2.39
C GLY A 224 -8.91 8.53 -3.51
N LEU A 225 -8.97 8.06 -4.76
CA LEU A 225 -8.53 8.83 -5.95
C LEU A 225 -9.39 10.06 -6.21
N ALA A 226 -10.65 10.03 -5.79
CA ALA A 226 -11.57 11.14 -5.89
C ALA A 226 -11.54 12.09 -4.67
N ALA A 227 -10.59 11.95 -3.74
CA ALA A 227 -10.53 12.77 -2.53
C ALA A 227 -10.62 14.28 -2.85
N GLY A 228 -11.52 14.98 -2.16
CA GLY A 228 -11.81 16.40 -2.39
C GLY A 228 -12.91 16.67 -3.43
N MET A 229 -13.39 15.65 -4.16
CA MET A 229 -14.60 15.79 -4.97
C MET A 229 -15.83 15.95 -4.07
N GLU A 230 -16.73 16.84 -4.48
CA GLU A 230 -17.98 17.11 -3.79
C GLU A 230 -19.13 17.25 -4.80
N TRP A 231 -20.25 16.63 -4.47
CA TRP A 231 -21.49 16.67 -5.22
C TRP A 231 -22.64 17.09 -4.31
N THR A 232 -23.61 17.80 -4.88
CA THR A 232 -24.83 18.23 -4.20
C THR A 232 -26.03 17.50 -4.78
N TRP A 233 -26.93 17.06 -3.90
CA TRP A 233 -28.19 16.40 -4.19
C TRP A 233 -29.35 17.27 -3.70
N GLU A 234 -30.14 17.80 -4.64
CA GLU A 234 -31.27 18.67 -4.33
C GLU A 234 -32.44 18.39 -5.29
N SER A 235 -33.62 18.15 -4.73
CA SER A 235 -34.87 17.98 -5.50
C SER A 235 -34.77 16.94 -6.64
N GLY A 236 -34.07 15.83 -6.41
CA GLY A 236 -33.88 14.80 -7.44
C GLY A 236 -32.74 15.09 -8.43
N VAL A 237 -31.95 16.15 -8.23
CA VAL A 237 -30.85 16.55 -9.11
C VAL A 237 -29.50 16.40 -8.40
N LEU A 238 -28.61 15.64 -9.02
CA LEU A 238 -27.21 15.47 -8.65
C LEU A 238 -26.33 16.39 -9.51
N ARG A 239 -25.49 17.20 -8.88
CA ARG A 239 -24.58 18.12 -9.58
C ARG A 239 -23.24 18.27 -8.85
N PRO A 240 -22.12 18.50 -9.55
CA PRO A 240 -20.86 18.81 -8.89
C PRO A 240 -20.98 20.12 -8.10
N SER A 241 -20.42 20.20 -6.90
CA SER A 241 -20.52 21.42 -6.08
C SER A 241 -19.75 22.61 -6.65
N PHE A 242 -18.68 22.35 -7.42
CA PHE A 242 -17.77 23.39 -7.94
C PHE A 242 -17.84 23.57 -9.45
N ASP A 243 -18.77 22.91 -10.13
CA ASP A 243 -18.90 22.99 -11.58
C ASP A 243 -20.37 23.22 -11.98
N PRO A 244 -20.70 24.40 -12.53
CA PRO A 244 -22.06 24.71 -12.94
C PRO A 244 -22.44 24.07 -14.29
N ASP A 245 -21.54 23.32 -14.95
CA ASP A 245 -21.81 22.75 -16.27
C ASP A 245 -23.08 21.88 -16.26
N PRO A 246 -24.14 22.28 -16.98
CA PRO A 246 -25.38 21.54 -17.07
C PRO A 246 -25.22 20.10 -17.58
N ASN A 247 -24.19 19.82 -18.37
CA ASN A 247 -23.95 18.49 -18.93
C ASN A 247 -23.38 17.49 -17.91
N LYS A 248 -22.97 17.97 -16.73
CA LYS A 248 -22.49 17.13 -15.62
C LYS A 248 -23.56 16.91 -14.55
N GLN A 249 -24.78 17.41 -14.79
CA GLN A 249 -25.90 17.27 -13.89
C GLN A 249 -26.75 16.08 -14.30
N TRP A 250 -27.29 15.38 -13.31
CA TRP A 250 -28.08 14.18 -13.48
C TRP A 250 -29.36 14.29 -12.68
N THR A 251 -30.46 13.79 -13.24
CA THR A 251 -31.75 13.75 -12.56
C THR A 251 -32.15 12.33 -12.30
N TRP A 252 -32.65 12.09 -11.09
CA TRP A 252 -33.37 10.87 -10.77
C TRP A 252 -34.87 11.17 -10.72
N THR A 253 -35.66 10.46 -11.52
CA THR A 253 -37.12 10.59 -11.56
C THR A 253 -37.74 9.20 -11.54
N GLY A 254 -38.47 8.90 -10.46
CA GLY A 254 -38.99 7.55 -10.22
C GLY A 254 -37.84 6.54 -10.15
N GLU A 255 -37.84 5.58 -11.07
CA GLU A 255 -36.83 4.52 -11.17
C GLU A 255 -35.70 4.85 -12.15
N GLN A 256 -35.69 6.04 -12.76
CA GLN A 256 -34.76 6.39 -13.82
C GLN A 256 -33.76 7.46 -13.41
N LEU A 257 -32.50 7.22 -13.72
CA LEU A 257 -31.40 8.19 -13.69
C LEU A 257 -31.07 8.60 -15.12
N GLN A 258 -31.04 9.90 -15.39
CA GLN A 258 -30.79 10.43 -16.73
C GLN A 258 -30.01 11.74 -16.69
N PRO A 259 -29.36 12.15 -17.79
CA PRO A 259 -28.78 13.49 -17.89
C PRO A 259 -29.84 14.56 -17.59
N TYR A 260 -29.46 15.63 -16.88
CA TYR A 260 -30.36 16.74 -16.57
C TYR A 260 -30.81 17.47 -17.86
N TRP A 261 -29.91 17.55 -18.85
CA TRP A 261 -30.22 18.06 -20.19
C TRP A 261 -30.05 16.98 -21.24
N GLY A 262 -31.06 16.86 -22.10
CA GLY A 262 -31.08 15.90 -23.19
C GLY A 262 -31.55 14.52 -22.72
N SER A 263 -32.52 13.97 -23.43
CA SER A 263 -32.89 12.56 -23.26
C SER A 263 -32.05 11.73 -24.23
N ASN A 264 -31.00 11.10 -23.71
CA ASN A 264 -30.24 10.09 -24.44
C ASN A 264 -30.38 8.74 -23.73
N PRO A 265 -31.20 7.82 -24.24
CA PRO A 265 -31.42 6.51 -23.63
C PRO A 265 -30.14 5.70 -23.38
N ASP A 266 -29.08 5.93 -24.17
CA ASP A 266 -27.78 5.24 -24.00
C ASP A 266 -27.03 5.68 -22.74
N GLN A 267 -27.40 6.83 -22.18
CA GLN A 267 -26.82 7.38 -20.95
C GLN A 267 -27.74 7.19 -19.73
N MET A 268 -28.94 6.65 -19.93
CA MET A 268 -29.93 6.49 -18.87
C MET A 268 -29.72 5.17 -18.14
N TRP A 269 -29.96 5.18 -16.83
CA TRP A 269 -30.00 3.99 -15.98
C TRP A 269 -31.39 3.81 -15.40
N THR A 270 -31.78 2.56 -15.19
CA THR A 270 -33.05 2.21 -14.55
C THR A 270 -32.81 1.27 -13.38
N LEU A 271 -33.40 1.58 -12.23
CA LEU A 271 -33.45 0.74 -11.04
C LEU A 271 -34.75 -0.06 -11.03
N ASN A 272 -34.71 -1.33 -11.44
CA ASN A 272 -35.86 -2.22 -11.41
C ASN A 272 -35.72 -3.19 -10.24
N GLY A 273 -36.49 -2.97 -9.17
CA GLY A 273 -36.32 -3.72 -7.92
C GLY A 273 -34.92 -3.50 -7.34
N ASN A 274 -34.14 -4.58 -7.22
CA ASN A 274 -32.77 -4.53 -6.73
C ASN A 274 -31.70 -4.49 -7.84
N ILE A 275 -32.08 -4.33 -9.11
CA ILE A 275 -31.13 -4.30 -10.22
C ILE A 275 -31.08 -2.91 -10.85
N LEU A 276 -29.89 -2.31 -10.79
CA LEU A 276 -29.56 -1.06 -11.48
C LEU A 276 -28.82 -1.37 -12.77
N ARG A 277 -29.36 -0.96 -13.92
CA ARG A 277 -28.80 -1.27 -15.24
C ARG A 277 -28.93 -0.12 -16.22
N PRO A 278 -28.10 -0.05 -17.28
CA PRO A 278 -28.35 0.88 -18.36
C PRO A 278 -29.69 0.55 -19.02
N THR A 279 -30.43 1.58 -19.43
CA THR A 279 -31.84 1.44 -19.83
C THR A 279 -31.99 0.64 -21.12
N TRP A 280 -31.11 0.87 -22.11
CA TRP A 280 -31.16 0.20 -23.42
C TRP A 280 -30.02 -0.81 -23.64
N ASN A 281 -29.20 -1.07 -22.62
CA ASN A 281 -28.13 -2.06 -22.72
C ASN A 281 -28.48 -3.33 -21.94
N ALA A 282 -28.55 -4.46 -22.65
CA ALA A 282 -28.84 -5.77 -22.07
C ALA A 282 -27.59 -6.49 -21.51
N ASP A 283 -26.40 -5.91 -21.63
CA ASP A 283 -25.17 -6.52 -21.12
C ASP A 283 -25.19 -6.64 -19.59
N THR A 284 -25.25 -7.88 -19.10
CA THR A 284 -25.29 -8.20 -17.67
C THR A 284 -24.04 -7.77 -16.92
N ARG A 285 -22.92 -7.54 -17.62
CA ARG A 285 -21.66 -7.06 -17.03
C ARG A 285 -21.72 -5.59 -16.60
N LEU A 286 -22.70 -4.84 -17.09
CA LEU A 286 -22.93 -3.43 -16.72
C LEU A 286 -24.01 -3.27 -15.66
N GLN A 287 -24.61 -4.38 -15.20
CA GLN A 287 -25.68 -4.37 -14.22
C GLN A 287 -25.11 -4.47 -12.81
N TRP A 288 -25.80 -3.84 -11.87
CA TRP A 288 -25.45 -3.83 -10.46
C TRP A 288 -26.62 -4.35 -9.63
N VAL A 289 -26.31 -5.13 -8.61
CA VAL A 289 -27.24 -5.56 -7.58
C VAL A 289 -27.18 -4.55 -6.44
N VAL A 290 -28.34 -4.11 -5.95
CA VAL A 290 -28.50 -3.18 -4.82
C VAL A 290 -29.24 -3.90 -3.69
N GLU A 291 -28.57 -4.12 -2.57
CA GLU A 291 -29.15 -4.73 -1.38
C GLU A 291 -29.35 -3.66 -0.31
N GLY A 292 -30.49 -3.66 0.39
CA GLY A 292 -30.81 -2.66 1.41
C GLY A 292 -31.18 -1.29 0.84
N GLU A 293 -31.31 -0.29 1.72
CA GLU A 293 -31.65 1.08 1.36
C GLU A 293 -30.38 1.90 1.08
N PHE A 294 -29.99 1.98 -0.19
CA PHE A 294 -28.86 2.80 -0.63
C PHE A 294 -29.37 4.18 -1.11
N PRO A 295 -28.75 5.30 -0.68
CA PRO A 295 -29.17 6.62 -1.16
C PRO A 295 -29.06 6.76 -2.69
N LEU A 296 -30.14 7.18 -3.34
CA LEU A 296 -30.17 7.44 -4.79
C LEU A 296 -29.00 8.29 -5.32
N PRO A 297 -28.60 9.41 -4.68
CA PRO A 297 -27.44 10.16 -5.17
C PRO A 297 -26.13 9.36 -5.11
N ALA A 298 -25.98 8.45 -4.14
CA ALA A 298 -24.79 7.61 -4.05
C ALA A 298 -24.82 6.53 -5.14
N LEU A 299 -25.97 5.88 -5.38
CA LEU A 299 -26.16 4.96 -6.51
C LEU A 299 -25.80 5.63 -7.84
N ALA A 300 -26.24 6.87 -8.05
CA ALA A 300 -25.91 7.65 -9.23
C ALA A 300 -24.40 7.87 -9.37
N LEU A 301 -23.71 8.33 -8.33
CA LEU A 301 -22.25 8.53 -8.39
C LEU A 301 -21.50 7.24 -8.73
N ILE A 302 -21.96 6.10 -8.21
CA ILE A 302 -21.34 4.79 -8.42
C ILE A 302 -21.46 4.35 -9.88
N VAL A 303 -22.68 4.31 -10.43
CA VAL A 303 -22.89 3.77 -11.80
C VAL A 303 -22.44 4.72 -12.90
N LEU A 304 -22.41 6.02 -12.62
CA LEU A 304 -21.79 7.02 -13.49
C LEU A 304 -20.26 6.99 -13.42
N GLY A 305 -19.69 6.24 -12.46
CA GLY A 305 -18.26 6.08 -12.28
C GLY A 305 -17.57 7.34 -11.78
N TYR A 306 -18.30 8.22 -11.07
CA TYR A 306 -17.73 9.38 -10.38
C TYR A 306 -17.18 9.01 -9.00
N ALA A 307 -17.76 8.00 -8.36
CA ALA A 307 -17.19 7.41 -7.16
C ALA A 307 -16.11 6.40 -7.58
N ARG A 308 -14.83 6.73 -7.36
CA ARG A 308 -13.65 5.87 -7.63
C ARG A 308 -12.69 5.93 -6.46
#